data_AF-A0A2P4Y333-F1
#
_entry.id   AF-A0A2P4Y333-F1
#
_cell.length_a   1.000
_cell.length_b   1.000
_cell.length_c   1.000
_cell.angle_alpha   90.00
_cell.angle_beta   90.00
_cell.angle_gamma   90.00
#
_symmetry.space_group_name_H-M   'P 1'
#
loop_
_entity.id
_entity.type
_entity.pdbx_description
1 polymer ?
#
loop_
_entity_poly.entity_id
_entity_poly.type
_entity_poly.pdbx_seq_one_letter_code
_entity_poly.pdbx_strand_id
1 'polypeptide(L)'
;MAGGMQAFRTVMSIGRRQGARQLAARSQRAFSAAAVQTRSAEEWMENIKLSAEKDVLIKRTKLASFLKTVTTSEQLEASKEIMKIYEQKRVDPDANAAGLFVKKALELNAPDVAFDVLEANYRIGLFLEPATLNKLLSKFLKDGEFDKVFTLHEIGHSKYNVKST
;
A
#
# COMPACT_ATOMS: atom_id res chain seq x y z
N MET A 1 -15.53 62.46 -62.04
CA MET A 1 -14.72 62.78 -63.24
C MET A 1 -13.41 63.39 -62.77
N ALA A 2 -12.28 62.76 -63.16
CA ALA A 2 -10.88 63.22 -63.11
C ALA A 2 -10.34 63.72 -61.74
N GLY A 3 -9.30 63.16 -61.13
CA GLY A 3 -8.09 62.54 -61.68
C GLY A 3 -6.90 63.42 -61.31
N GLY A 4 -6.05 62.94 -60.39
CA GLY A 4 -4.86 63.66 -59.93
C GLY A 4 -3.91 62.73 -59.21
N MET A 5 -3.09 62.02 -59.99
CA MET A 5 -1.96 61.20 -59.54
C MET A 5 -0.68 62.06 -59.40
N GLN A 6 0.31 61.44 -58.74
CA GLN A 6 1.77 61.64 -58.82
C GLN A 6 2.38 62.53 -57.72
N ALA A 7 3.51 62.25 -57.08
CA ALA A 7 4.42 61.10 -57.02
C ALA A 7 5.57 61.47 -56.04
N PHE A 8 6.50 60.53 -55.82
CA PHE A 8 7.89 60.70 -55.30
C PHE A 8 8.06 60.82 -53.77
N ARG A 9 9.05 60.21 -53.11
CA ARG A 9 10.05 59.16 -53.40
C ARG A 9 10.74 58.85 -52.05
N THR A 10 11.18 57.62 -51.87
CA THR A 10 12.40 57.22 -51.13
C THR A 10 12.47 57.41 -49.60
N VAL A 11 12.53 56.29 -48.85
CA VAL A 11 13.69 55.92 -48.01
C VAL A 11 13.80 54.39 -47.97
N MET A 12 14.88 53.85 -48.53
CA MET A 12 15.41 52.53 -48.16
C MET A 12 16.23 52.67 -46.88
N SER A 13 16.11 51.73 -45.94
CA SER A 13 17.18 50.74 -45.70
C SER A 13 17.11 50.05 -44.32
N ILE A 14 17.23 48.72 -44.39
CA ILE A 14 17.94 47.84 -43.44
C ILE A 14 17.29 47.63 -42.06
N GLY A 15 16.32 46.70 -42.03
CA GLY A 15 15.97 45.93 -40.84
C GLY A 15 16.79 44.65 -40.77
N ARG A 16 17.92 44.67 -40.05
CA ARG A 16 18.72 43.48 -39.74
C ARG A 16 18.00 42.65 -38.67
N ARG A 17 17.68 41.41 -39.02
CA ARG A 17 17.11 40.36 -38.15
C ARG A 17 17.91 40.21 -36.85
N GLN A 18 17.24 40.29 -35.70
CA GLN A 18 17.62 39.62 -34.45
C GLN A 18 16.36 39.48 -33.58
N GLY A 19 16.16 38.29 -33.00
CA GLY A 19 15.19 38.10 -31.93
C GLY A 19 14.04 37.14 -32.18
N ALA A 20 14.27 35.98 -32.82
CA ALA A 20 13.41 34.82 -32.62
C ALA A 20 13.60 34.29 -31.19
N ARG A 21 12.91 34.87 -30.20
CA ARG A 21 12.85 34.34 -28.83
C ARG A 21 11.77 35.02 -27.99
N GLN A 22 10.51 34.87 -28.37
CA GLN A 22 9.40 35.13 -27.46
C GLN A 22 8.16 34.43 -28.01
N LEU A 23 7.74 33.35 -27.32
CA LEU A 23 6.39 32.76 -27.23
C LEU A 23 6.51 31.27 -26.89
N ALA A 24 7.10 30.97 -25.73
CA ALA A 24 6.97 29.66 -25.09
C ALA A 24 7.01 29.82 -23.56
N ALA A 25 6.30 30.82 -23.01
CA ALA A 25 5.99 30.86 -21.58
C ALA A 25 4.66 30.10 -21.35
N ARG A 26 4.66 28.81 -21.72
CA ARG A 26 3.57 27.90 -21.36
C ARG A 26 3.82 27.54 -19.89
N SER A 27 3.00 28.09 -19.01
CA SER A 27 2.93 27.82 -17.58
C SER A 27 3.08 26.32 -17.27
N GLN A 28 4.32 25.88 -17.05
CA GLN A 28 4.60 24.66 -16.30
C GLN A 28 4.39 25.03 -14.82
N ARG A 29 3.15 24.92 -14.35
CA ARG A 29 2.94 24.67 -12.93
C ARG A 29 3.61 23.34 -12.66
N ALA A 30 4.82 23.40 -12.13
CA ALA A 30 5.43 22.26 -11.48
C ALA A 30 4.43 21.81 -10.41
N PHE A 31 3.80 20.66 -10.62
CA PHE A 31 3.26 19.92 -9.50
C PHE A 31 4.48 19.56 -8.66
N SER A 32 4.78 20.37 -7.64
CA SER A 32 5.62 19.91 -6.55
C SER A 32 4.95 18.65 -6.06
N ALA A 33 5.49 17.50 -6.44
CA ALA A 33 5.18 16.24 -5.81
C ALA A 33 5.58 16.43 -4.35
N ALA A 34 4.64 16.88 -3.53
CA ALA A 34 4.82 16.89 -2.09
C ALA A 34 5.21 15.45 -1.76
N ALA A 35 6.45 15.28 -1.28
CA ALA A 35 6.91 13.98 -0.83
C ALA A 35 5.85 13.49 0.16
N VAL A 36 5.08 12.48 -0.22
CA VAL A 36 4.10 11.87 0.66
C VAL A 36 4.94 11.34 1.80
N GLN A 37 4.87 11.99 2.96
CA GLN A 37 5.60 11.54 4.15
C GLN A 37 5.17 10.10 4.41
N THR A 38 6.05 9.17 4.06
CA THR A 38 5.86 7.76 4.32
C THR A 38 6.14 7.56 5.80
N ARG A 39 5.07 7.30 6.56
CA ARG A 39 5.20 7.01 7.98
C ARG A 39 6.01 5.74 8.21
N SER A 40 6.78 5.68 9.28
CA SER A 40 7.41 4.43 9.74
C SER A 40 6.37 3.45 10.31
N ALA A 41 6.78 2.21 10.57
CA ALA A 41 5.92 1.21 11.20
C ALA A 41 5.49 1.65 12.61
N GLU A 42 6.41 2.23 13.37
CA GLU A 42 6.17 2.75 14.72
C GLU A 42 5.16 3.91 14.67
N GLU A 43 5.35 4.86 13.76
CA GLU A 43 4.42 5.98 13.58
C GLU A 43 3.02 5.52 13.16
N TRP A 44 2.93 4.47 12.35
CA TRP A 44 1.64 3.85 12.01
C TRP A 44 0.99 3.19 13.22
N MET A 45 1.76 2.44 14.02
CA MET A 45 1.28 1.77 15.21
C MET A 45 0.74 2.78 16.24
N GLU A 46 1.52 3.81 16.57
CA GLU A 46 1.08 4.89 17.45
C GLU A 46 -0.15 5.60 16.90
N ASN A 47 -0.18 5.88 15.58
CA ASN A 47 -1.34 6.52 14.97
C ASN A 47 -2.62 5.69 15.11
N ILE A 48 -2.52 4.36 15.00
CA ILE A 48 -3.66 3.46 15.17
C ILE A 48 -4.07 3.40 16.65
N LYS A 49 -3.13 3.27 17.58
CA LYS A 49 -3.38 3.28 19.03
C LYS A 49 -4.09 4.57 19.45
N LEU A 50 -3.56 5.73 19.08
CA LEU A 50 -4.18 7.03 19.36
C LEU A 50 -5.57 7.17 18.74
N SER A 51 -5.80 6.61 17.54
CA SER A 51 -7.13 6.61 16.93
C SER A 51 -8.10 5.75 17.74
N ALA A 52 -7.64 4.61 18.27
CA ALA A 52 -8.43 3.70 19.08
C ALA A 52 -8.78 4.31 20.46
N GLU A 53 -7.81 4.94 21.12
CA GLU A 53 -7.96 5.60 22.42
C GLU A 53 -8.92 6.78 22.37
N LYS A 54 -8.84 7.61 21.32
CA LYS A 54 -9.72 8.77 21.13
C LYS A 54 -11.10 8.40 20.58
N ASP A 55 -11.37 7.11 20.43
CA ASP A 55 -12.59 6.56 19.83
C ASP A 55 -12.92 7.14 18.45
N VAL A 56 -11.89 7.43 17.66
CA VAL A 56 -12.02 7.94 16.30
C VAL A 56 -12.06 6.77 15.31
N LEU A 57 -12.81 6.93 14.23
CA LEU A 57 -12.90 5.94 13.15
C LEU A 57 -11.51 5.53 12.63
N ILE A 58 -11.17 4.25 12.82
CA ILE A 58 -9.96 3.64 12.26
C ILE A 58 -10.26 3.20 10.83
N LYS A 59 -9.57 3.79 9.84
CA LYS A 59 -9.73 3.39 8.44
C LYS A 59 -9.17 1.98 8.23
N ARG A 60 -9.93 1.12 7.54
CA ARG A 60 -9.54 -0.26 7.17
C ARG A 60 -8.14 -0.33 6.55
N THR A 61 -7.82 0.62 5.67
CA THR A 61 -6.55 0.69 4.92
C THR A 61 -5.30 0.94 5.77
N LYS A 62 -5.42 1.40 7.03
CA LYS A 62 -4.24 1.70 7.87
C LYS A 62 -3.41 0.44 8.17
N LEU A 63 -4.05 -0.71 8.38
CA LEU A 63 -3.34 -1.97 8.62
C LEU A 63 -2.47 -2.37 7.42
N ALA A 64 -3.01 -2.28 6.20
CA ALA A 64 -2.22 -2.54 4.99
C ALA A 64 -1.06 -1.54 4.86
N SER A 65 -1.28 -0.26 5.17
CA SER A 65 -0.21 0.75 5.15
C SER A 65 0.88 0.47 6.18
N PHE A 66 0.51 0.09 7.40
CA PHE A 66 1.44 -0.34 8.45
C PHE A 66 2.26 -1.54 7.97
N LEU A 67 1.62 -2.61 7.49
CA LEU A 67 2.29 -3.83 7.04
C LEU A 67 3.26 -3.60 5.86
N LYS A 68 3.03 -2.58 5.01
CA LYS A 68 3.97 -2.20 3.95
C LYS A 68 5.28 -1.63 4.50
N THR A 69 5.23 -1.02 5.68
CA THR A 69 6.37 -0.36 6.33
C THR A 69 7.12 -1.29 7.28
N VAL A 70 6.59 -2.49 7.55
CA VAL A 70 7.24 -3.52 8.37
C VAL A 70 8.47 -4.08 7.65
N THR A 71 9.61 -4.01 8.33
CA THR A 71 10.92 -4.49 7.86
C THR A 71 11.60 -5.44 8.82
N THR A 72 11.11 -5.59 10.06
CA THR A 72 11.68 -6.52 11.06
C THR A 72 10.62 -7.51 11.58
N SER A 73 11.08 -8.67 12.06
CA SER A 73 10.21 -9.66 12.70
C SER A 73 9.55 -9.11 13.98
N GLU A 74 10.24 -8.25 14.72
CA GLU A 74 9.70 -7.57 15.91
C GLU A 74 8.51 -6.65 15.56
N GLN A 75 8.63 -5.86 14.49
CA GLN A 75 7.53 -5.03 14.00
C GLN A 75 6.37 -5.89 13.49
N LEU A 76 6.67 -7.04 12.87
CA LEU A 76 5.65 -7.99 12.45
C LEU A 76 4.94 -8.60 13.66
N GLU A 77 5.65 -8.93 14.73
CA GLU A 77 5.06 -9.45 15.97
C GLU A 77 4.18 -8.38 16.64
N ALA A 78 4.64 -7.12 16.66
CA ALA A 78 3.85 -5.98 17.13
C ALA A 78 2.55 -5.77 16.34
N SER A 79 2.46 -6.27 15.10
CA SER A 79 1.23 -6.23 14.31
C SER A 79 0.07 -6.99 14.98
N LYS A 80 0.35 -7.99 15.83
CA LYS A 80 -0.66 -8.72 16.60
C LYS A 80 -1.47 -7.77 17.50
N GLU A 81 -0.82 -6.75 18.08
CA GLU A 81 -1.51 -5.74 18.89
C GLU A 81 -2.46 -4.87 18.05
N ILE A 82 -2.02 -4.49 16.85
CA ILE A 82 -2.84 -3.73 15.90
C ILE A 82 -4.05 -4.55 15.45
N MET A 83 -3.89 -5.84 15.22
CA MET A 83 -5.00 -6.74 14.87
C MET A 83 -6.05 -6.83 15.99
N LYS A 84 -5.62 -6.92 17.25
CA LYS A 84 -6.53 -6.89 18.42
C LYS A 84 -7.33 -5.59 18.47
N ILE A 85 -6.71 -4.44 18.19
CA ILE A 85 -7.41 -3.16 18.11
C ILE A 85 -8.50 -3.19 17.02
N TYR A 86 -8.18 -3.73 15.84
CA TYR A 86 -9.15 -3.85 14.75
C TYR A 86 -10.34 -4.72 15.14
N GLU A 87 -10.10 -5.83 15.83
CA GLU A 87 -11.17 -6.70 16.34
C GLU A 87 -12.05 -5.99 17.37
N GLN A 88 -11.44 -5.33 18.37
CA GLN A 88 -12.15 -4.59 19.41
C GLN A 88 -13.02 -3.46 18.83
N LYS A 89 -12.50 -2.74 17.83
CA LYS A 89 -13.21 -1.67 17.12
C LYS A 89 -14.13 -2.18 16.01
N ARG A 90 -14.26 -3.51 15.84
CA ARG A 90 -15.07 -4.16 14.80
C ARG A 90 -14.76 -3.64 13.39
N VAL A 91 -13.48 -3.37 13.14
CA VAL A 91 -12.97 -2.96 11.83
C VAL A 91 -12.42 -4.18 11.13
N ASP A 92 -13.08 -4.58 10.04
CA ASP A 92 -12.63 -5.70 9.23
C ASP A 92 -11.36 -5.32 8.44
N PRO A 93 -10.28 -6.11 8.53
CA PRO A 93 -9.19 -6.04 7.57
C PRO A 93 -9.70 -6.21 6.13
N ASP A 94 -8.94 -5.76 5.14
CA ASP A 94 -9.17 -6.16 3.76
C ASP A 94 -8.30 -7.38 3.39
N ALA A 95 -8.67 -8.08 2.33
CA ALA A 95 -7.94 -9.27 1.88
C ALA A 95 -6.47 -8.96 1.52
N ASN A 96 -6.21 -7.74 1.06
CA ASN A 96 -4.87 -7.26 0.77
C ASN A 96 -4.01 -7.17 2.05
N ALA A 97 -4.55 -6.67 3.16
CA ALA A 97 -3.86 -6.63 4.44
C ALA A 97 -3.55 -8.05 4.95
N ALA A 98 -4.52 -8.96 4.87
CA ALA A 98 -4.33 -10.36 5.26
C ALA A 98 -3.24 -11.05 4.41
N GLY A 99 -3.30 -10.87 3.09
CA GLY A 99 -2.29 -11.39 2.17
C GLY A 99 -0.90 -10.80 2.42
N LEU A 100 -0.84 -9.50 2.68
CA LEU A 100 0.40 -8.79 2.96
C LEU A 100 1.04 -9.22 4.27
N PHE A 101 0.24 -9.48 5.31
CA PHE A 101 0.73 -9.97 6.60
C PHE A 101 1.46 -11.32 6.45
N VAL A 102 0.83 -12.31 5.82
CA VAL A 102 1.47 -13.61 5.58
C VAL A 102 2.68 -13.48 4.65
N LYS A 103 2.58 -12.63 3.63
CA LYS A 103 3.73 -12.33 2.75
C LYS A 103 4.91 -11.78 3.55
N LYS A 104 4.68 -10.84 4.46
CA LYS A 104 5.72 -10.27 5.33
C LYS A 104 6.31 -11.30 6.29
N ALA A 105 5.48 -12.18 6.86
CA ALA A 105 5.96 -13.30 7.66
C ALA A 105 6.92 -14.21 6.90
N LEU A 106 6.62 -14.51 5.63
CA LEU A 106 7.50 -15.31 4.78
C LEU A 106 8.76 -14.54 4.35
N GLU A 107 8.65 -13.26 4.01
CA GLU A 107 9.79 -12.41 3.62
C GLU A 107 10.81 -12.25 4.77
N LEU A 108 10.33 -12.13 6.00
CA LEU A 108 11.15 -11.91 7.19
C LEU A 108 11.59 -13.22 7.87
N ASN A 109 11.36 -14.36 7.22
CA ASN A 109 11.62 -15.69 7.76
C ASN A 109 11.04 -15.90 9.17
N ALA A 110 9.83 -15.37 9.39
CA ALA A 110 9.06 -15.47 10.62
C ALA A 110 7.67 -16.08 10.35
N PRO A 111 7.57 -17.26 9.71
CA PRO A 111 6.29 -17.88 9.37
C PRO A 111 5.44 -18.21 10.61
N ASP A 112 6.10 -18.44 11.76
CA ASP A 112 5.47 -18.72 13.05
C ASP A 112 4.55 -17.60 13.51
N VAL A 113 4.94 -16.35 13.25
CA VAL A 113 4.11 -15.18 13.59
C VAL A 113 2.76 -15.24 12.88
N ALA A 114 2.74 -15.70 11.62
CA ALA A 114 1.51 -15.88 10.87
C ALA A 114 0.73 -17.12 11.34
N PHE A 115 1.44 -18.20 11.70
CA PHE A 115 0.82 -19.39 12.28
C PHE A 115 0.06 -19.07 13.56
N ASP A 116 0.69 -18.40 14.52
CA ASP A 116 0.08 -18.06 15.81
C ASP A 116 -1.20 -17.24 15.64
N VAL A 117 -1.20 -16.29 14.71
CA VAL A 117 -2.36 -15.44 14.41
C VAL A 117 -3.52 -16.27 13.83
N LEU A 118 -3.22 -17.24 12.97
CA LEU A 118 -4.23 -18.12 12.38
C LEU A 118 -4.76 -19.15 13.38
N GLU A 119 -3.87 -19.72 14.19
CA GLU A 119 -4.19 -20.68 15.25
C GLU A 119 -5.04 -20.03 16.35
N ALA A 120 -4.67 -18.83 16.80
CA ALA A 120 -5.46 -18.05 17.74
C ALA A 120 -6.75 -17.47 17.13
N ASN A 121 -7.08 -17.85 15.89
CA ASN A 121 -8.29 -17.51 15.17
C ASN A 121 -8.58 -16.01 15.10
N TYR A 122 -7.54 -15.21 14.86
CA TYR A 122 -7.71 -13.78 14.67
C TYR A 122 -8.55 -13.53 13.42
N ARG A 123 -9.37 -12.48 13.47
CA ARG A 123 -10.35 -12.13 12.44
C ARG A 123 -9.70 -11.86 11.08
N ILE A 124 -8.44 -11.44 11.06
CA ILE A 124 -7.66 -11.27 9.81
C ILE A 124 -7.60 -12.57 8.99
N GLY A 125 -7.61 -13.73 9.65
CA GLY A 125 -7.61 -15.03 8.99
C GLY A 125 -8.87 -15.34 8.19
N LEU A 126 -9.97 -14.61 8.40
CA LEU A 126 -11.20 -14.73 7.59
C LEU A 126 -11.07 -14.05 6.22
N PHE A 127 -10.10 -13.15 6.06
CA PHE A 127 -9.86 -12.39 4.84
C PHE A 127 -8.66 -12.93 4.06
N LEU A 128 -8.05 -14.02 4.52
CA LEU A 128 -6.94 -14.65 3.84
C LEU A 128 -7.44 -15.34 2.57
N GLU A 129 -6.65 -15.29 1.50
CA GLU A 129 -6.94 -16.04 0.27
C GLU A 129 -6.31 -17.44 0.33
N PRO A 130 -6.95 -18.47 -0.24
CA PRO A 130 -6.41 -19.84 -0.26
C PRO A 130 -5.00 -19.91 -0.84
N ALA A 131 -4.71 -19.14 -1.90
CA ALA A 131 -3.39 -19.09 -2.52
C ALA A 131 -2.30 -18.60 -1.54
N THR A 132 -2.64 -17.69 -0.62
CA THR A 132 -1.71 -17.21 0.39
C THR A 132 -1.54 -18.21 1.52
N LEU A 133 -2.61 -18.87 1.96
CA LEU A 133 -2.52 -19.96 2.95
C LEU A 133 -1.64 -21.11 2.43
N ASN A 134 -1.80 -21.49 1.15
CA ASN A 134 -1.00 -22.55 0.54
C ASN A 134 0.50 -22.23 0.53
N LYS A 135 0.89 -20.95 0.42
CA LYS A 135 2.31 -20.56 0.53
C LYS A 135 2.87 -20.78 1.93
N LEU A 136 2.07 -20.46 2.96
CA LEU A 136 2.45 -20.71 4.35
C LEU A 136 2.52 -22.21 4.66
N LEU A 137 1.52 -22.99 4.23
CA LEU A 137 1.53 -24.45 4.31
C LEU A 137 2.78 -25.05 3.64
N SER A 138 3.10 -24.59 2.44
CA SER A 138 4.28 -25.06 1.69
C SER A 138 5.59 -24.72 2.41
N LYS A 139 5.66 -23.61 3.17
CA LYS A 139 6.85 -23.27 3.96
C LYS A 139 7.04 -24.28 5.10
N PHE A 140 6.02 -24.47 5.94
CA PHE A 140 6.09 -25.44 7.04
C PHE A 140 6.31 -26.87 6.57
N LEU A 141 5.73 -27.27 5.43
CA LEU A 141 5.97 -28.59 4.85
C LEU A 141 7.45 -28.79 4.46
N LYS A 142 8.08 -27.76 3.87
CA LYS A 142 9.50 -27.81 3.51
C LYS A 142 10.41 -27.82 4.73
N ASP A 143 9.99 -27.15 5.80
CA ASP A 143 10.73 -27.09 7.07
C ASP A 143 10.54 -28.36 7.92
N GLY A 144 9.66 -29.29 7.51
CA GLY A 144 9.37 -30.53 8.24
C GLY A 144 8.45 -30.34 9.46
N GLU A 145 7.79 -29.19 9.57
CA GLU A 145 6.91 -28.83 10.68
C GLU A 145 5.49 -29.35 10.46
N PHE A 146 5.35 -30.68 10.41
CA PHE A 146 4.11 -31.35 10.02
C PHE A 146 2.91 -31.03 10.94
N ASP A 147 3.14 -30.81 12.24
CA ASP A 147 2.09 -30.44 13.19
C ASP A 147 1.42 -29.10 12.81
N LYS A 148 2.23 -28.14 12.37
CA LYS A 148 1.74 -26.83 11.90
C LYS A 148 1.06 -26.96 10.54
N VAL A 149 1.56 -27.82 9.65
CA VAL A 149 0.90 -28.13 8.37
C VAL A 149 -0.49 -28.70 8.61
N PHE A 150 -0.62 -29.68 9.50
CA PHE A 150 -1.90 -30.29 9.83
C PHE A 150 -2.86 -29.26 10.42
N THR A 151 -2.41 -28.46 11.40
CA THR A 151 -3.23 -27.42 12.03
C THR A 151 -3.72 -26.38 11.01
N LEU A 152 -2.84 -25.88 10.14
CA LEU A 152 -3.22 -24.94 9.08
C LEU A 152 -4.14 -25.57 8.03
N HIS A 153 -3.99 -26.85 7.74
CA HIS A 153 -4.89 -27.59 6.86
C HIS A 153 -6.31 -27.63 7.44
N GLU A 154 -6.46 -27.95 8.73
CA GLU A 154 -7.77 -27.97 9.41
C GLU A 154 -8.41 -26.57 9.47
N ILE A 155 -7.59 -25.53 9.73
CA ILE A 155 -8.04 -24.13 9.66
C ILE A 155 -8.51 -23.80 8.24
N GLY A 156 -7.80 -24.24 7.21
CA GLY A 156 -8.19 -24.05 5.82
C GLY A 156 -9.48 -24.80 5.46
N HIS A 157 -9.59 -26.07 5.87
CA HIS A 157 -10.75 -26.91 5.59
C HIS A 157 -12.04 -26.33 6.18
N SER A 158 -11.99 -25.95 7.47
CA SER A 158 -13.11 -25.32 8.16
C SER A 158 -13.51 -23.96 7.58
N LYS A 159 -12.54 -23.15 7.11
CA LYS A 159 -12.81 -21.80 6.57
C LYS A 159 -13.23 -21.78 5.11
N TYR A 160 -12.64 -22.63 4.27
CA TYR A 160 -12.86 -22.61 2.81
C TYR A 160 -13.77 -23.72 2.30
N ASN A 161 -14.33 -24.55 3.19
CA ASN A 161 -15.25 -25.65 2.86
C ASN A 161 -14.71 -26.54 1.72
N VAL A 162 -13.41 -26.84 1.78
CA VAL A 162 -12.72 -27.62 0.75
C VAL A 162 -13.24 -29.05 0.83
N LYS A 163 -13.91 -29.54 -0.22
CA LYS A 163 -14.35 -30.94 -0.25
C LYS A 163 -13.13 -31.86 -0.24
N SER A 164 -13.08 -32.79 0.71
CA SER A 164 -12.08 -33.86 0.71
C SER A 164 -12.27 -34.71 -0.54
N THR A 165 -11.25 -34.75 -1.40
CA THR A 165 -11.14 -35.70 -2.53
C THR A 165 -10.42 -36.96 -2.11
#